data_AF-A0A0E4A0T9-F1
#
_entry.id   AF-A0A0E4A0T9-F1
#
_cell.length_a   1.000
_cell.length_b   1.000
_cell.length_c   1.000
_cell.angle_alpha   90.00
_cell.angle_beta   90.00
_cell.angle_gamma   90.00
#
_symmetry.space_group_name_H-M   'P 1'
#
loop_
_entity.id
_entity.type
_entity.pdbx_description
1 polymer ?
#
loop_
_entity_poly.entity_id
_entity_poly.type
_entity_poly.pdbx_seq_one_letter_code
_entity_poly.pdbx_strand_id
1 'polypeptide(L)'
;MAITNQFNGPSLRQRVGMINSQPSGPTAWWRYAVWLLLIGTTILACQHERNQTINFSGQPFSSKELPAISPARAMVADLEEKGTWYRHMALYRDKFSTQIIESNPIILQLNQDRFVLPDDYKYESALYIDGKEVPVDRLVKLSPEFVRELFVMHQWENRANADKQAKPYQIFIETSPKPVPFDSKRKQFFTLLQAAAMSKYPLGESFSFNMNQLLEATFFHNKNALVERTKNEHLSVYEDYANAVEIEINHLPATLADVKTVHVREVARLYTKERPYIEWFRADNPLPRFQLSIETSPKRAKRDSSYYVFSPFYTGDF
;
A
#
# COMPACT_ATOMS: atom_id res chain seq x y z
N MET A 1 -10.05 34.02 69.69
CA MET A 1 -11.16 33.93 68.71
C MET A 1 -11.47 35.36 68.28
N ALA A 2 -11.50 35.77 67.01
CA ALA A 2 -11.76 35.05 65.77
C ALA A 2 -10.84 35.54 64.64
N ILE A 3 -10.51 34.65 63.71
CA ILE A 3 -9.81 34.94 62.45
C ILE A 3 -10.90 35.07 61.38
N THR A 4 -10.96 36.21 60.69
CA THR A 4 -11.77 36.37 59.47
C THR A 4 -10.85 36.73 58.30
N ASN A 5 -10.63 35.76 57.42
CA ASN A 5 -9.94 35.91 56.14
C ASN A 5 -10.73 36.86 55.22
N GLN A 6 -10.10 37.98 54.82
CA GLN A 6 -10.58 38.78 53.70
C GLN A 6 -9.95 38.25 52.41
N PHE A 7 -10.74 37.62 51.54
CA PHE A 7 -10.34 37.29 50.18
C PHE A 7 -10.49 38.53 49.28
N ASN A 8 -9.39 39.26 49.06
CA ASN A 8 -9.28 40.24 47.98
C ASN A 8 -9.07 39.51 46.66
N GLY A 9 -10.16 39.27 45.93
CA GLY A 9 -10.12 38.73 44.56
C GLY A 9 -10.85 39.66 43.59
N PRO A 10 -10.33 39.84 42.35
CA PRO A 10 -10.99 40.68 41.35
C PRO A 10 -12.35 40.10 40.98
N SER A 11 -13.36 40.96 40.96
CA SER A 11 -14.75 40.59 40.68
C SER A 11 -14.92 39.98 39.28
N LEU A 12 -15.94 39.16 39.10
CA LEU A 12 -16.28 38.49 37.82
C LEU A 12 -16.39 39.49 36.67
N ARG A 13 -16.83 40.73 36.95
CA ARG A 13 -16.92 41.84 35.99
C ARG A 13 -15.55 42.34 35.51
N GLN A 14 -14.53 42.35 36.38
CA GLN A 14 -13.15 42.69 36.00
C GLN A 14 -12.48 41.58 35.16
N ARG A 15 -12.81 40.31 35.43
CA ARG A 15 -12.29 39.18 34.63
C ARG A 15 -12.84 39.17 33.20
N VAL A 16 -14.15 39.46 33.04
CA VAL A 16 -14.78 39.59 31.71
C VAL A 16 -14.24 40.82 30.96
N GLY A 17 -13.96 41.92 31.67
CA GLY A 17 -13.32 43.11 31.08
C GLY A 17 -11.91 42.82 30.54
N MET A 18 -11.08 42.07 31.26
CA MET A 18 -9.71 41.74 30.82
C MET A 18 -9.64 40.79 29.61
N ILE A 19 -10.64 39.92 29.42
CA ILE A 19 -10.69 39.02 28.25
C ILE A 19 -11.02 39.80 26.96
N ASN A 20 -11.75 40.93 27.07
CA ASN A 20 -12.18 41.74 25.94
C ASN A 20 -11.39 43.05 25.73
N SER A 21 -10.35 43.32 26.53
CA SER A 21 -9.67 44.63 26.54
C SER A 21 -8.41 44.76 25.68
N GLN A 22 -8.14 43.85 24.74
CA GLN A 22 -7.12 44.11 23.72
C GLN A 22 -7.81 44.60 22.43
N PRO A 23 -7.84 45.92 22.16
CA PRO A 23 -8.20 46.39 20.83
C PRO A 23 -7.17 45.82 19.86
N SER A 24 -7.63 45.02 18.90
CA SER A 24 -6.83 44.47 17.81
C SER A 24 -6.31 45.63 16.94
N GLY A 25 -5.16 46.19 17.31
CA GLY A 25 -4.47 47.20 16.53
C GLY A 25 -3.87 46.62 15.23
N PRO A 26 -3.44 47.48 14.30
CA PRO A 26 -2.88 47.06 13.00
C PRO A 26 -1.66 46.11 13.12
N THR A 27 -0.98 46.09 14.27
CA THR A 27 0.11 45.16 14.58
C THR A 27 -0.35 43.73 14.87
N ALA A 28 -1.60 43.52 15.32
CA ALA A 28 -2.19 42.20 15.48
C ALA A 28 -2.49 41.54 14.13
N TRP A 29 -2.85 42.36 13.13
CA TRP A 29 -3.12 41.92 11.75
C TRP A 29 -1.90 41.26 11.10
N TRP A 30 -0.70 41.78 11.35
CA TRP A 30 0.54 41.18 10.85
C TRP A 30 0.76 39.77 11.41
N ARG A 31 0.42 39.52 12.69
CA ARG A 31 0.51 38.18 13.28
C ARG A 31 -0.44 37.20 12.60
N TYR A 32 -1.67 37.61 12.31
CA TYR A 32 -2.62 36.79 11.57
C TYR A 32 -2.21 36.56 10.11
N ALA A 33 -1.62 37.57 9.45
CA ALA A 33 -1.08 37.44 8.11
C ALA A 33 0.09 36.45 8.06
N VAL A 34 1.01 36.49 9.04
CA VAL A 34 2.12 35.54 9.16
C VAL A 34 1.59 34.12 9.43
N TRP A 35 0.57 33.97 10.28
CA TRP A 35 -0.08 32.68 10.51
C TRP A 35 -0.76 32.13 9.24
N LEU A 36 -1.48 32.97 8.50
CA LEU A 36 -2.08 32.57 7.22
C LEU A 36 -1.03 32.19 6.18
N LEU A 37 0.10 32.89 6.14
CA LEU A 37 1.21 32.56 5.25
C LEU A 37 1.85 31.22 5.63
N LEU A 38 2.07 30.96 6.92
CA LEU A 38 2.59 29.67 7.41
C LEU A 38 1.62 28.50 7.16
N ILE A 39 0.31 28.73 7.31
CA ILE A 39 -0.72 27.75 6.96
C ILE A 39 -0.73 27.53 5.44
N GLY A 40 -0.61 28.59 4.64
CA GLY A 40 -0.52 28.51 3.18
C GLY A 40 0.70 27.73 2.72
N THR A 41 1.88 27.95 3.31
CA THR A 41 3.10 27.22 2.95
C THR A 41 3.07 25.77 3.42
N THR A 42 2.48 25.46 4.58
CA THR A 42 2.28 24.06 5.01
C THR A 42 1.27 23.34 4.13
N ILE A 43 0.18 23.99 3.71
CA ILE A 43 -0.76 23.43 2.72
C ILE A 43 -0.07 23.20 1.38
N LEU A 44 0.70 24.18 0.87
CA LEU A 44 1.45 24.03 -0.38
C LEU A 44 2.54 22.95 -0.28
N ALA A 45 3.23 22.83 0.86
CA ALA A 45 4.21 21.77 1.10
C ALA A 45 3.55 20.39 1.17
N CYS A 46 2.42 20.26 1.88
CA CYS A 46 1.63 19.02 1.90
C CYS A 46 1.05 18.68 0.52
N GLN A 47 0.67 19.68 -0.28
CA GLN A 47 0.24 19.46 -1.66
C GLN A 47 1.43 19.10 -2.57
N HIS A 48 2.64 19.57 -2.30
CA HIS A 48 3.83 19.19 -3.04
C HIS A 48 4.21 17.73 -2.80
N GLU A 49 4.15 17.25 -1.55
CA GLU A 49 4.33 15.83 -1.24
C GLU A 49 3.19 14.97 -1.82
N ARG A 50 1.94 15.45 -1.75
CA ARG A 50 0.79 14.75 -2.34
C ARG A 50 0.86 14.65 -3.87
N ASN A 51 1.38 15.68 -4.53
CA ASN A 51 1.61 15.66 -5.99
C ASN A 51 2.82 14.81 -6.39
N GLN A 52 3.72 14.47 -5.46
CA GLN A 52 4.84 13.56 -5.72
C GLN A 52 4.53 12.10 -5.40
N THR A 53 3.45 11.78 -4.68
CA THR A 53 3.22 10.39 -4.21
C THR A 53 1.78 9.86 -4.29
N ILE A 54 0.82 10.54 -4.89
CA ILE A 54 -0.51 9.93 -5.13
C ILE A 54 -0.97 10.16 -6.57
N ASN A 55 -0.35 9.44 -7.51
CA ASN A 55 -1.04 9.05 -8.73
C ASN A 55 -2.15 8.08 -8.29
N PHE A 56 -3.37 8.60 -8.09
CA PHE A 56 -4.54 7.77 -7.86
C PHE A 56 -4.64 6.71 -8.97
N SER A 57 -4.70 5.44 -8.56
CA SER A 57 -5.03 4.32 -9.42
C SER A 57 -6.28 4.65 -10.22
N GLY A 58 -6.13 4.83 -11.53
CA GLY A 58 -7.27 4.91 -12.42
C GLY A 58 -7.83 6.30 -12.74
N GLN A 59 -7.04 7.38 -12.64
CA GLN A 59 -7.37 8.58 -13.42
C GLN A 59 -6.92 8.41 -14.88
N PRO A 60 -7.78 8.73 -15.87
CA PRO A 60 -7.34 8.79 -17.26
C PRO A 60 -6.30 9.90 -17.36
N PHE A 61 -5.06 9.53 -17.67
CA PHE A 61 -4.01 10.50 -17.95
C PHE A 61 -4.46 11.42 -19.08
N SER A 62 -4.18 12.72 -18.95
CA SER A 62 -4.42 13.70 -20.00
C SER A 62 -3.79 13.20 -21.31
N SER A 63 -4.59 13.15 -22.37
CA SER A 63 -4.34 12.50 -23.66
C SER A 63 -3.24 13.17 -24.52
N LYS A 64 -2.12 13.60 -23.93
CA LYS A 64 -1.11 14.44 -24.59
C LYS A 64 0.35 14.02 -24.46
N GLU A 65 0.70 12.90 -23.80
CA GLU A 65 2.06 12.79 -23.22
C GLU A 65 3.00 11.69 -23.72
N LEU A 66 2.57 10.71 -24.53
CA LEU A 66 3.48 9.66 -25.01
C LEU A 66 3.72 9.77 -26.54
N PRO A 67 4.89 10.26 -27.01
CA PRO A 67 5.14 10.32 -28.44
C PRO A 67 5.29 8.91 -29.01
N ALA A 68 4.56 8.60 -30.10
CA ALA A 68 4.57 7.32 -30.81
C ALA A 68 5.87 7.09 -31.61
N ILE A 69 7.01 7.05 -30.91
CA ILE A 69 8.36 6.88 -31.49
C ILE A 69 8.77 5.41 -31.66
N SER A 70 8.02 4.47 -31.08
CA SER A 70 8.25 3.03 -31.15
C SER A 70 6.94 2.29 -31.42
N PRO A 71 6.99 1.06 -31.98
CA PRO A 71 5.81 0.24 -32.18
C PRO A 71 5.01 0.05 -30.88
N ALA A 72 5.68 -0.23 -29.76
CA ALA A 72 5.02 -0.36 -28.47
C ALA A 72 4.28 0.92 -28.05
N ARG A 73 4.92 2.10 -28.19
CA ARG A 73 4.29 3.38 -27.82
C ARG A 73 3.12 3.75 -28.73
N ALA A 74 3.19 3.43 -30.02
CA ALA A 74 2.08 3.65 -30.94
C ALA A 74 0.84 2.85 -30.49
N MET A 75 1.01 1.57 -30.17
CA MET A 75 -0.09 0.73 -29.67
C MET A 75 -0.64 1.22 -28.32
N VAL A 76 0.22 1.68 -27.41
CA VAL A 76 -0.21 2.27 -26.14
C VAL A 76 -1.03 3.54 -26.37
N ALA A 77 -0.56 4.44 -27.24
CA ALA A 77 -1.28 5.66 -27.58
C ALA A 77 -2.66 5.36 -28.21
N ASP A 78 -2.73 4.40 -29.13
CA ASP A 78 -3.99 3.96 -29.75
C ASP A 78 -4.99 3.40 -28.71
N LEU A 79 -4.50 2.70 -27.68
CA LEU A 79 -5.36 2.20 -26.60
C LEU A 79 -5.83 3.33 -25.67
N GLU A 80 -4.95 4.28 -25.34
CA GLU A 80 -5.31 5.43 -24.53
C GLU A 80 -6.35 6.32 -25.22
N GLU A 81 -6.24 6.50 -26.54
CA GLU A 81 -7.20 7.29 -27.33
C GLU A 81 -8.62 6.72 -27.26
N LYS A 82 -8.77 5.39 -27.12
CA LYS A 82 -10.08 4.74 -26.94
C LYS A 82 -10.78 5.15 -25.63
N GLY A 83 -10.04 5.67 -24.64
CA GLY A 83 -10.59 6.12 -23.35
C GLY A 83 -11.14 5.01 -22.44
N THR A 84 -11.07 3.74 -22.88
CA THR A 84 -11.46 2.56 -22.10
C THR A 84 -10.27 1.83 -21.50
N TRP A 85 -9.05 2.30 -21.75
CA TRP A 85 -7.81 1.72 -21.26
C TRP A 85 -7.04 2.73 -20.42
N TYR A 86 -6.21 2.25 -19.52
CA TYR A 86 -5.28 3.08 -18.76
C TYR A 86 -3.93 2.37 -18.59
N ARG A 87 -2.86 3.16 -18.41
CA ARG A 87 -1.53 2.67 -18.04
C ARG A 87 -1.56 2.16 -16.61
N HIS A 88 -1.58 0.85 -16.45
CA HIS A 88 -1.55 0.16 -15.16
C HIS A 88 -0.15 0.10 -14.58
N MET A 89 0.82 -0.28 -15.42
CA MET A 89 2.25 -0.20 -15.10
C MET A 89 3.01 0.34 -16.31
N ALA A 90 4.07 1.10 -16.09
CA ALA A 90 4.92 1.57 -17.17
C ALA A 90 6.36 1.82 -16.70
N LEU A 91 7.31 1.50 -17.57
CA LEU A 91 8.70 1.90 -17.51
C LEU A 91 9.07 2.46 -18.89
N TYR A 92 9.27 3.77 -18.99
CA TYR A 92 9.60 4.41 -20.26
C TYR A 92 10.50 5.62 -20.06
N ARG A 93 11.16 6.05 -21.14
CA ARG A 93 12.06 7.21 -21.09
C ARG A 93 11.42 8.43 -21.72
N ASP A 94 11.14 9.46 -20.94
CA ASP A 94 10.78 10.77 -21.49
C ASP A 94 12.06 11.59 -21.84
N LYS A 95 11.89 12.76 -22.44
CA LYS A 95 12.96 13.69 -22.84
C LYS A 95 13.96 13.96 -21.71
N PHE A 96 13.48 14.00 -20.47
CA PHE A 96 14.29 14.42 -19.32
C PHE A 96 14.71 13.28 -18.39
N SER A 97 13.89 12.23 -18.25
CA SER A 97 14.19 11.13 -17.32
C SER A 97 13.39 9.86 -17.61
N THR A 98 13.82 8.76 -17.01
CA THR A 98 13.02 7.54 -16.89
C THR A 98 11.79 7.82 -16.03
N GLN A 99 10.63 7.32 -16.44
CA GLN A 99 9.36 7.43 -15.74
C GLN A 99 8.86 6.04 -15.37
N ILE A 100 8.24 5.97 -14.19
CA ILE A 100 7.65 4.75 -13.65
C ILE A 100 6.20 5.03 -13.32
N ILE A 101 5.33 4.12 -13.73
CA ILE A 101 3.95 4.04 -13.28
C ILE A 101 3.79 2.65 -12.68
N GLU A 102 3.25 2.59 -11.47
CA GLU A 102 3.00 1.35 -10.74
C GLU A 102 1.61 1.41 -10.12
N SER A 103 0.89 0.30 -10.19
CA SER A 103 -0.46 0.17 -9.65
C SER A 103 -0.70 -1.26 -9.20
N ASN A 104 -1.53 -1.44 -8.17
CA ASN A 104 -1.90 -2.77 -7.67
C ASN A 104 -3.08 -3.33 -8.48
N PRO A 105 -3.08 -4.64 -8.81
CA PRO A 105 -2.05 -5.63 -8.49
C PRO A 105 -0.85 -5.58 -9.45
N ILE A 106 0.34 -6.00 -8.99
CA ILE A 106 1.51 -6.15 -9.88
C ILE A 106 1.37 -7.43 -10.69
N ILE A 107 1.05 -7.28 -11.98
CA ILE A 107 0.78 -8.45 -12.84
C ILE A 107 2.05 -9.11 -13.37
N LEU A 108 3.11 -8.34 -13.61
CA LEU A 108 4.34 -8.86 -14.21
C LEU A 108 5.38 -9.08 -13.12
N GLN A 109 6.05 -10.23 -13.12
CA GLN A 109 7.03 -10.60 -12.12
C GLN A 109 8.38 -10.87 -12.77
N LEU A 110 9.45 -10.76 -11.98
CA LEU A 110 10.80 -11.11 -12.39
C LEU A 110 11.37 -12.16 -11.43
N ASN A 111 11.43 -13.42 -11.87
CA ASN A 111 11.99 -14.51 -11.08
C ASN A 111 13.35 -14.92 -11.67
N GLN A 112 14.43 -14.82 -10.89
CA GLN A 112 15.80 -15.12 -11.33
C GLN A 112 16.15 -14.45 -12.67
N ASP A 113 15.84 -13.16 -12.79
CA ASP A 113 16.05 -12.33 -13.99
C ASP A 113 15.27 -12.77 -15.24
N ARG A 114 14.23 -13.59 -15.07
CA ARG A 114 13.31 -13.98 -16.14
C ARG A 114 11.93 -13.42 -15.88
N PHE A 115 11.33 -12.82 -16.91
CA PHE A 115 9.95 -12.36 -16.79
C PHE A 115 9.00 -13.53 -16.71
N VAL A 116 8.12 -13.48 -15.72
CA VAL A 116 7.10 -14.48 -15.47
C VAL A 116 5.77 -13.75 -15.30
N LEU A 117 4.72 -14.35 -15.84
CA LEU A 117 3.35 -13.92 -15.61
C LEU A 117 2.68 -14.96 -14.70
N PRO A 118 2.11 -14.56 -13.54
CA PRO A 118 1.38 -15.48 -12.66
C PRO A 118 0.24 -16.17 -13.40
N ASP A 119 -0.10 -17.37 -12.95
CA ASP A 119 -1.16 -18.19 -13.58
C ASP A 119 -2.51 -17.46 -13.63
N ASP A 120 -2.82 -16.69 -12.58
CA ASP A 120 -4.03 -15.86 -12.47
C ASP A 120 -4.17 -14.89 -13.66
N TYR A 121 -3.06 -14.34 -14.16
CA TYR A 121 -3.06 -13.35 -15.25
C TYR A 121 -2.70 -13.95 -16.61
N LYS A 122 -2.26 -15.21 -16.67
CA LYS A 122 -1.72 -15.84 -17.89
C LYS A 122 -2.74 -15.86 -19.03
N TYR A 123 -3.99 -16.15 -18.72
CA TYR A 123 -5.07 -16.22 -19.71
C TYR A 123 -5.73 -14.87 -19.97
N GLU A 124 -5.59 -13.92 -19.04
CA GLU A 124 -6.15 -12.57 -19.10
C GLU A 124 -5.21 -11.53 -19.73
N SER A 125 -4.01 -11.95 -20.15
CA SER A 125 -3.01 -11.06 -20.74
C SER A 125 -2.70 -11.40 -22.20
N ALA A 126 -2.59 -10.36 -23.03
CA ALA A 126 -1.98 -10.41 -24.35
C ALA A 126 -0.57 -9.79 -24.28
N LEU A 127 0.39 -10.37 -25.00
CA LEU A 127 1.78 -9.92 -25.00
C LEU A 127 2.22 -9.47 -26.39
N TYR A 128 2.81 -8.29 -26.45
CA TYR A 128 3.36 -7.71 -27.66
C TYR A 128 4.83 -7.37 -27.42
N ILE A 129 5.71 -7.90 -28.27
CA ILE A 129 7.14 -7.56 -28.28
C ILE A 129 7.44 -6.86 -29.60
N ASP A 130 8.01 -5.65 -29.53
CA ASP A 130 8.36 -4.82 -30.69
C ASP A 130 7.17 -4.64 -31.66
N GLY A 131 5.97 -4.48 -31.11
CA GLY A 131 4.71 -4.28 -31.85
C GLY A 131 4.09 -5.56 -32.44
N LYS A 132 4.64 -6.74 -32.16
CA LYS A 132 4.10 -8.02 -32.63
C LYS A 132 3.54 -8.83 -31.48
N GLU A 133 2.33 -9.35 -31.64
CA GLU A 133 1.75 -10.27 -30.68
C GLU A 133 2.57 -11.57 -30.63
N VAL A 134 2.88 -12.03 -29.43
CA VAL A 134 3.68 -13.22 -29.18
C VAL A 134 3.06 -14.05 -28.04
N PRO A 135 3.30 -15.37 -28.01
CA PRO A 135 2.89 -16.20 -26.87
C PRO A 135 3.57 -15.76 -25.58
N VAL A 136 2.84 -15.80 -24.46
CA VAL A 136 3.32 -15.40 -23.12
C VAL A 136 4.60 -16.14 -22.71
N ASP A 137 4.76 -17.40 -23.13
CA ASP A 137 5.96 -18.20 -22.81
C ASP A 137 7.25 -17.61 -23.41
N ARG A 138 7.16 -16.64 -24.33
CA ARG A 138 8.32 -15.87 -24.83
C ARG A 138 8.91 -14.91 -23.80
N LEU A 139 8.16 -14.49 -22.77
CA LEU A 139 8.64 -13.59 -21.70
C LEU A 139 9.91 -14.12 -21.03
N VAL A 140 9.98 -15.42 -20.80
CA VAL A 140 11.09 -16.08 -20.10
C VAL A 140 12.43 -15.92 -20.83
N LYS A 141 12.40 -15.63 -22.14
CA LYS A 141 13.61 -15.42 -22.98
C LYS A 141 14.10 -13.98 -22.97
N LEU A 142 13.33 -13.04 -22.42
CA LEU A 142 13.70 -11.64 -22.34
C LEU A 142 14.53 -11.38 -21.09
N SER A 143 15.68 -10.76 -21.26
CA SER A 143 16.47 -10.25 -20.13
C SER A 143 16.10 -8.79 -19.84
N PRO A 144 15.99 -8.40 -18.55
CA PRO A 144 15.71 -7.02 -18.14
C PRO A 144 16.63 -5.97 -18.74
N GLU A 145 17.90 -6.32 -19.01
CA GLU A 145 18.89 -5.42 -19.59
C GLU A 145 18.62 -5.02 -21.04
N PHE A 146 17.86 -5.82 -21.80
CA PHE A 146 17.52 -5.52 -23.19
C PHE A 146 16.13 -4.91 -23.35
N VAL A 147 15.37 -4.73 -22.27
CA VAL A 147 14.03 -4.12 -22.32
C VAL A 147 14.15 -2.59 -22.38
N ARG A 148 13.96 -1.97 -23.53
CA ARG A 148 13.99 -0.49 -23.60
C ARG A 148 12.84 0.12 -22.81
N GLU A 149 11.63 -0.37 -23.07
CA GLU A 149 10.40 0.16 -22.47
C GLU A 149 9.43 -0.98 -22.19
N LEU A 150 8.61 -0.79 -21.18
CA LEU A 150 7.60 -1.74 -20.77
C LEU A 150 6.32 -1.00 -20.42
N PHE A 151 5.19 -1.45 -20.94
CA PHE A 151 3.88 -0.94 -20.60
C PHE A 151 2.94 -2.10 -20.32
N VAL A 152 2.13 -1.95 -19.29
CA VAL A 152 0.98 -2.78 -19.02
C VAL A 152 -0.23 -1.86 -19.08
N MET A 153 -1.09 -2.13 -20.06
CA MET A 153 -2.37 -1.48 -20.18
C MET A 153 -3.43 -2.38 -19.54
N HIS A 154 -4.36 -1.78 -18.80
CA HIS A 154 -5.52 -2.46 -18.27
C HIS A 154 -6.79 -1.80 -18.78
N GLN A 155 -7.77 -2.62 -19.15
CA GLN A 155 -9.08 -2.16 -19.58
C GLN A 155 -9.97 -1.87 -18.38
N TRP A 156 -10.75 -0.80 -18.47
CA TRP A 156 -11.81 -0.54 -17.51
C TRP A 156 -12.96 -1.53 -17.64
N GLU A 157 -13.16 -2.37 -16.62
CA GLU A 157 -14.21 -3.39 -16.59
C GLU A 157 -15.64 -2.82 -16.72
N ASN A 158 -15.88 -1.64 -16.15
CA ASN A 158 -17.23 -1.06 -16.01
C ASN A 158 -17.58 0.00 -17.06
N ARG A 159 -16.83 0.09 -18.17
CA ARG A 159 -17.14 1.05 -19.25
C ARG A 159 -18.06 0.42 -20.28
N ALA A 160 -19.13 1.12 -20.66
CA ALA A 160 -20.12 0.63 -21.63
C ALA A 160 -19.52 0.27 -23.01
N ASN A 161 -18.43 0.95 -23.40
CA ASN A 161 -17.73 0.75 -24.67
C ASN A 161 -16.47 -0.14 -24.53
N ALA A 162 -16.30 -0.84 -23.40
CA ALA A 162 -15.19 -1.76 -23.23
C ALA A 162 -15.27 -2.89 -24.28
N ASP A 163 -14.13 -3.18 -24.90
CA ASP A 163 -13.99 -4.27 -25.85
C ASP A 163 -14.01 -5.60 -25.08
N LYS A 164 -15.12 -6.32 -25.18
CA LYS A 164 -15.34 -7.60 -24.49
C LYS A 164 -14.56 -8.77 -25.10
N GLN A 165 -14.00 -8.60 -26.29
CA GLN A 165 -13.21 -9.64 -26.97
C GLN A 165 -11.72 -9.49 -26.63
N ALA A 166 -11.27 -8.27 -26.34
CA ALA A 166 -9.92 -8.03 -25.89
C ALA A 166 -9.68 -8.63 -24.50
N LYS A 167 -8.48 -9.14 -24.30
CA LYS A 167 -8.01 -9.56 -22.97
C LYS A 167 -7.86 -8.34 -22.04
N PRO A 168 -8.22 -8.43 -20.75
CA PRO A 168 -8.19 -7.30 -19.81
C PRO A 168 -6.84 -6.59 -19.73
N TYR A 169 -5.74 -7.37 -19.81
CA TYR A 169 -4.39 -6.85 -19.75
C TYR A 169 -3.70 -6.95 -21.11
N GLN A 170 -3.03 -5.86 -21.51
CA GLN A 170 -2.15 -5.86 -22.68
C GLN A 170 -0.75 -5.40 -22.28
N ILE A 171 0.22 -6.29 -22.47
CA ILE A 171 1.62 -6.08 -22.09
C ILE A 171 2.41 -5.75 -23.36
N PHE A 172 3.02 -4.57 -23.38
CA PHE A 172 3.87 -4.10 -24.48
C PHE A 172 5.31 -4.01 -23.99
N ILE A 173 6.20 -4.70 -24.69
CA ILE A 173 7.63 -4.68 -24.43
C ILE A 173 8.35 -4.21 -25.69
N GLU A 174 9.15 -3.16 -25.55
CA GLU A 174 10.05 -2.71 -26.59
C GLU A 174 11.46 -3.13 -26.23
N THR A 175 12.14 -3.84 -27.12
CA THR A 175 13.50 -4.32 -26.90
C THR A 175 14.55 -3.37 -27.49
N SER A 176 15.78 -3.51 -27.02
CA SER A 176 16.94 -2.78 -27.52
C SER A 176 18.01 -3.78 -27.96
N PRO A 177 18.69 -3.56 -29.10
CA PRO A 177 19.80 -4.41 -29.53
C PRO A 177 21.04 -4.27 -28.64
N LYS A 178 21.09 -3.22 -27.79
CA LYS A 178 22.17 -2.97 -26.84
C LYS A 178 21.61 -2.93 -25.41
N PRO A 179 22.39 -3.36 -24.40
CA PRO A 179 21.97 -3.23 -23.01
C PRO A 179 21.64 -1.78 -22.66
N VAL A 180 20.52 -1.60 -21.97
CA VAL A 180 20.04 -0.29 -21.52
C VAL A 180 20.57 -0.04 -20.11
N PRO A 181 21.25 1.11 -19.85
CA PRO A 181 21.78 1.43 -18.53
C PRO A 181 20.70 1.43 -17.44
N PHE A 182 21.02 0.83 -16.29
CA PHE A 182 20.17 0.82 -15.10
C PHE A 182 20.40 2.08 -14.25
N ASP A 183 19.59 3.11 -14.49
CA ASP A 183 19.47 4.25 -13.57
C ASP A 183 18.72 3.86 -12.28
N SER A 184 18.65 4.76 -11.31
CA SER A 184 18.04 4.49 -10.00
C SER A 184 16.57 4.07 -10.13
N LYS A 185 15.81 4.74 -11.00
CA LYS A 185 14.40 4.43 -11.27
C LYS A 185 14.27 3.05 -11.89
N ARG A 186 15.02 2.75 -12.94
CA ARG A 186 14.98 1.45 -13.60
C ARG A 186 15.34 0.31 -12.65
N LYS A 187 16.35 0.51 -11.79
CA LYS A 187 16.65 -0.44 -10.70
C LYS A 187 15.44 -0.65 -9.81
N GLN A 188 14.85 0.44 -9.29
CA GLN A 188 13.65 0.39 -8.45
C GLN A 188 12.50 -0.39 -9.12
N PHE A 189 12.22 -0.13 -10.40
CA PHE A 189 11.16 -0.84 -11.14
C PHE A 189 11.42 -2.34 -11.24
N PHE A 190 12.63 -2.77 -11.61
CA PHE A 190 12.93 -4.19 -11.70
C PHE A 190 13.00 -4.87 -10.33
N THR A 191 13.45 -4.16 -9.30
CA THR A 191 13.38 -4.63 -7.91
C THR A 191 11.94 -4.81 -7.44
N LEU A 192 11.00 -3.95 -7.85
CA LEU A 192 9.57 -4.16 -7.62
C LEU A 192 9.08 -5.46 -8.28
N LEU A 193 9.43 -5.71 -9.55
CA LEU A 193 9.02 -6.95 -10.23
C LEU A 193 9.61 -8.21 -9.57
N GLN A 194 10.83 -8.12 -9.04
CA GLN A 194 11.45 -9.19 -8.25
C GLN A 194 10.73 -9.41 -6.93
N ALA A 195 10.40 -8.32 -6.21
CA ALA A 195 9.64 -8.39 -4.97
C ALA A 195 8.23 -8.98 -5.20
N ALA A 196 7.59 -8.64 -6.33
CA ALA A 196 6.29 -9.19 -6.72
C ALA A 196 6.33 -10.70 -6.99
N ALA A 197 7.49 -11.26 -7.35
CA ALA A 197 7.65 -12.72 -7.47
C ALA A 197 7.66 -13.42 -6.09
N MET A 198 7.96 -12.68 -5.02
CA MET A 198 8.04 -13.19 -3.64
C MET A 198 6.84 -12.79 -2.77
N SER A 199 6.07 -11.80 -3.22
CA SER A 199 5.01 -11.17 -2.45
C SER A 199 3.77 -10.87 -3.27
N LYS A 200 2.60 -11.12 -2.66
CA LYS A 200 1.31 -10.66 -3.17
C LYS A 200 1.13 -9.14 -3.00
N TYR A 201 1.75 -8.54 -1.98
CA TYR A 201 1.65 -7.13 -1.63
C TYR A 201 3.04 -6.46 -1.61
N PRO A 202 3.76 -6.39 -2.75
CA PRO A 202 5.12 -5.86 -2.77
C PRO A 202 5.18 -4.37 -2.39
N LEU A 203 4.10 -3.60 -2.61
CA LEU A 203 3.99 -2.20 -2.17
C LEU A 203 3.56 -2.05 -0.70
N GLY A 204 3.41 -3.15 0.03
CA GLY A 204 2.92 -3.21 1.39
C GLY A 204 1.39 -3.23 1.48
N GLU A 205 0.89 -3.82 2.56
CA GLU A 205 -0.53 -3.94 2.87
C GLU A 205 -0.69 -4.07 4.38
N SER A 206 -1.83 -3.68 4.94
CA SER A 206 -2.08 -3.79 6.38
C SER A 206 -3.46 -4.38 6.65
N PHE A 207 -3.52 -5.29 7.61
CA PHE A 207 -4.75 -5.94 8.04
C PHE A 207 -4.95 -5.75 9.53
N SER A 208 -6.21 -5.81 9.94
CA SER A 208 -6.60 -5.65 11.32
C SER A 208 -7.72 -6.60 11.65
N PHE A 209 -7.55 -7.37 12.72
CA PHE A 209 -8.47 -8.40 13.15
C PHE A 209 -8.88 -8.13 14.59
N ASN A 210 -10.18 -8.13 14.85
CA ASN A 210 -10.69 -8.35 16.20
C ASN A 210 -10.70 -9.85 16.54
N MET A 211 -11.06 -10.23 17.77
CA MET A 211 -11.10 -11.64 18.19
C MET A 211 -11.92 -12.54 17.26
N ASN A 212 -13.11 -12.11 16.84
CA ASN A 212 -14.01 -12.94 16.02
C ASN A 212 -13.43 -13.12 14.61
N GLN A 213 -12.93 -12.03 14.02
CA GLN A 213 -12.25 -12.06 12.73
C GLN A 213 -10.97 -12.90 12.79
N LEU A 214 -10.26 -12.91 13.92
CA LEU A 214 -9.08 -13.75 14.12
C LEU A 214 -9.45 -15.25 14.25
N LEU A 215 -10.54 -15.57 14.96
CA LEU A 215 -11.04 -16.95 15.01
C LEU A 215 -11.43 -17.45 13.62
N GLU A 216 -12.11 -16.62 12.83
CA GLU A 216 -12.44 -16.93 11.44
C GLU A 216 -11.20 -17.05 10.56
N ALA A 217 -10.28 -16.09 10.64
CA ALA A 217 -9.03 -16.09 9.88
C ALA A 217 -8.18 -17.33 10.18
N THR A 218 -8.07 -17.72 11.45
CA THR A 218 -7.32 -18.93 11.84
C THR A 218 -8.04 -20.22 11.44
N PHE A 219 -9.38 -20.23 11.40
CA PHE A 219 -10.17 -21.36 10.91
C PHE A 219 -10.00 -21.59 9.40
N PHE A 220 -10.01 -20.52 8.60
CA PHE A 220 -9.80 -20.58 7.14
C PHE A 220 -8.33 -20.52 6.71
N HIS A 221 -7.38 -20.61 7.65
CA HIS A 221 -5.94 -20.52 7.39
C HIS A 221 -5.53 -19.26 6.60
N ASN A 222 -6.17 -18.13 6.89
CA ASN A 222 -5.85 -16.85 6.27
C ASN A 222 -4.45 -16.40 6.71
N LYS A 223 -3.50 -16.52 5.78
CA LYS A 223 -2.09 -16.17 5.95
C LYS A 223 -1.85 -14.69 6.23
N ASN A 224 -2.78 -13.80 5.90
CA ASN A 224 -2.68 -12.36 6.20
C ASN A 224 -2.72 -12.07 7.71
N ALA A 225 -3.24 -12.99 8.53
CA ALA A 225 -3.20 -12.86 9.99
C ALA A 225 -1.79 -13.15 10.58
N LEU A 226 -0.86 -13.71 9.79
CA LEU A 226 0.50 -14.14 10.17
C LEU A 226 0.56 -15.21 11.27
N VAL A 227 -0.55 -15.47 11.97
CA VAL A 227 -0.67 -16.44 13.05
C VAL A 227 -1.70 -17.50 12.74
N GLU A 228 -1.50 -18.67 13.31
CA GLU A 228 -2.43 -19.78 13.39
C GLU A 228 -2.88 -20.02 14.84
N ARG A 229 -4.02 -20.70 14.98
CA ARG A 229 -4.52 -21.16 16.28
C ARG A 229 -4.01 -22.57 16.54
N THR A 230 -3.32 -22.72 17.66
CA THR A 230 -2.87 -24.02 18.17
C THR A 230 -4.05 -24.83 18.75
N LYS A 231 -3.83 -26.14 18.97
CA LYS A 231 -4.83 -27.03 19.57
C LYS A 231 -5.35 -26.55 20.94
N ASN A 232 -4.53 -25.80 21.67
CA ASN A 232 -4.86 -25.28 23.00
C ASN A 232 -5.44 -23.86 22.95
N GLU A 233 -5.96 -23.42 21.80
CA GLU A 233 -6.53 -22.07 21.59
C GLU A 233 -5.55 -20.88 21.76
N HIS A 234 -4.24 -21.14 21.79
CA HIS A 234 -3.22 -20.11 21.77
C HIS A 234 -2.76 -19.80 20.36
N LEU A 235 -2.13 -18.65 20.15
CA LEU A 235 -1.61 -18.25 18.85
C LEU A 235 -0.22 -18.84 18.59
N SER A 236 0.15 -19.03 17.34
CA SER A 236 1.52 -19.27 16.91
C SER A 236 1.74 -18.56 15.59
N VAL A 237 2.92 -17.99 15.34
CA VAL A 237 3.24 -17.46 14.01
C VAL A 237 3.42 -18.62 13.05
N TYR A 238 2.92 -18.49 11.81
CA TYR A 238 3.19 -19.50 10.77
C TYR A 238 4.70 -19.63 10.51
N GLU A 239 5.16 -20.86 10.28
CA GLU A 239 6.59 -21.14 10.04
C GLU A 239 7.17 -20.32 8.88
N ASP A 240 6.39 -20.10 7.82
CA ASP A 240 6.77 -19.31 6.64
C ASP A 240 7.19 -17.87 6.98
N TYR A 241 6.72 -17.32 8.11
CA TYR A 241 6.95 -15.93 8.52
C TYR A 241 7.91 -15.79 9.70
N ALA A 242 8.26 -16.89 10.38
CA ALA A 242 9.00 -16.86 11.64
C ALA A 242 10.33 -16.09 11.56
N ASN A 243 11.02 -16.15 10.42
CA ASN A 243 12.32 -15.50 10.21
C ASN A 243 12.23 -14.08 9.64
N ALA A 244 11.03 -13.62 9.29
CA ALA A 244 10.81 -12.37 8.57
C ALA A 244 9.76 -11.47 9.24
N VAL A 245 9.38 -11.77 10.49
CA VAL A 245 8.39 -11.01 11.25
C VAL A 245 9.02 -10.28 12.42
N GLU A 246 8.65 -9.02 12.59
CA GLU A 246 8.86 -8.24 13.81
C GLU A 246 7.59 -8.32 14.66
N ILE A 247 7.72 -8.62 15.95
CA ILE A 247 6.59 -8.93 16.82
C ILE A 247 6.53 -7.95 17.98
N GLU A 248 5.35 -7.41 18.22
CA GLU A 248 5.02 -6.59 19.37
C GLU A 248 3.77 -7.14 20.09
N ILE A 249 3.80 -7.16 21.42
CA ILE A 249 2.64 -7.47 22.25
C ILE A 249 2.43 -6.30 23.21
N ASN A 250 1.26 -5.65 23.14
CA ASN A 250 0.93 -4.44 23.88
C ASN A 250 1.99 -3.33 23.71
N HIS A 251 2.46 -3.12 22.47
CA HIS A 251 3.51 -2.16 22.10
C HIS A 251 4.89 -2.43 22.71
N LEU A 252 5.13 -3.65 23.22
CA LEU A 252 6.44 -4.10 23.68
C LEU A 252 7.02 -5.13 22.71
N PRO A 253 8.32 -5.05 22.36
CA PRO A 253 8.97 -6.08 21.55
C PRO A 253 8.81 -7.46 22.18
N ALA A 254 8.44 -8.44 21.36
CA ALA A 254 8.15 -9.79 21.79
C ALA A 254 8.80 -10.83 20.88
N THR A 255 8.84 -12.08 21.35
CA THR A 255 9.40 -13.21 20.61
C THR A 255 8.30 -14.15 20.11
N LEU A 256 8.67 -15.07 19.22
CA LEU A 256 7.78 -16.15 18.76
C LEU A 256 7.26 -17.01 19.93
N ALA A 257 8.05 -17.16 21.00
CA ALA A 257 7.64 -17.90 22.19
C ALA A 257 6.57 -17.13 22.99
N ASP A 258 6.66 -15.81 23.05
CA ASP A 258 5.69 -14.98 23.76
C ASP A 258 4.32 -15.00 23.08
N VAL A 259 4.28 -15.04 21.74
CA VAL A 259 3.02 -15.21 20.98
C VAL A 259 2.28 -16.48 21.38
N LYS A 260 3.01 -17.58 21.68
CA LYS A 260 2.43 -18.86 22.13
C LYS A 260 1.78 -18.79 23.50
N THR A 261 2.03 -17.74 24.27
CA THR A 261 1.36 -17.50 25.56
C THR A 261 0.05 -16.75 25.41
N VAL A 262 -0.22 -16.14 24.25
CA VAL A 262 -1.44 -15.38 24.01
C VAL A 262 -2.57 -16.31 23.64
N HIS A 263 -3.60 -16.37 24.49
CA HIS A 263 -4.84 -17.06 24.18
C HIS A 263 -5.65 -16.25 23.16
N VAL A 264 -6.25 -16.90 22.16
CA VAL A 264 -7.01 -16.19 21.09
C VAL A 264 -8.10 -15.27 21.63
N ARG A 265 -8.74 -15.65 22.74
CA ARG A 265 -9.78 -14.87 23.42
C ARG A 265 -9.27 -13.66 24.20
N GLU A 266 -7.98 -13.60 24.47
CA GLU A 266 -7.35 -12.43 25.10
C GLU A 266 -7.00 -11.37 24.06
N VAL A 267 -7.03 -11.68 22.77
CA VAL A 267 -6.78 -10.71 21.72
C VAL A 267 -7.91 -9.69 21.67
N ALA A 268 -7.58 -8.43 21.96
CA ALA A 268 -8.46 -7.29 21.72
C ALA A 268 -8.38 -6.88 20.24
N ARG A 269 -7.14 -6.77 19.74
CA ARG A 269 -6.85 -6.40 18.36
C ARG A 269 -5.54 -7.04 17.92
N LEU A 270 -5.50 -7.50 16.68
CA LEU A 270 -4.30 -7.99 16.03
C LEU A 270 -4.10 -7.19 14.75
N TYR A 271 -2.97 -6.53 14.64
CA TYR A 271 -2.57 -5.79 13.45
C TYR A 271 -1.44 -6.55 12.75
N THR A 272 -1.57 -6.71 11.45
CA THR A 272 -0.49 -7.21 10.62
C THR A 272 -0.18 -6.21 9.54
N LYS A 273 1.10 -6.12 9.19
CA LYS A 273 1.56 -5.28 8.11
C LYS A 273 2.62 -6.03 7.33
N GLU A 274 2.44 -6.08 6.02
CA GLU A 274 3.53 -6.34 5.10
C GLU A 274 4.18 -4.99 4.77
N ARG A 275 5.48 -4.88 5.04
CA ARG A 275 6.25 -3.68 4.69
C ARG A 275 6.40 -3.58 3.16
N PRO A 276 6.52 -2.36 2.61
CA PRO A 276 6.85 -2.19 1.20
C PRO A 276 8.25 -2.72 0.88
N TYR A 277 8.46 -3.21 -0.34
CA TYR A 277 9.72 -3.83 -0.77
C TYR A 277 10.95 -2.95 -0.59
N ILE A 278 10.79 -1.62 -0.67
CA ILE A 278 11.88 -0.66 -0.43
C ILE A 278 12.48 -0.77 0.98
N GLU A 279 11.75 -1.33 1.95
CA GLU A 279 12.21 -1.51 3.33
C GLU A 279 12.84 -2.89 3.58
N TRP A 280 12.24 -3.97 3.07
CA TRP A 280 12.65 -5.34 3.37
C TRP A 280 13.45 -6.03 2.25
N PHE A 281 13.32 -5.55 1.01
CA PHE A 281 13.97 -6.11 -0.18
C PHE A 281 15.10 -5.20 -0.69
N ARG A 282 15.92 -4.71 0.23
CA ARG A 282 17.11 -3.90 -0.05
C ARG A 282 18.38 -4.64 0.36
N ALA A 283 19.48 -4.34 -0.33
CA ALA A 283 20.77 -4.97 -0.06
C ALA A 283 21.40 -4.46 1.26
N ASP A 284 21.10 -3.23 1.66
CA ASP A 284 21.65 -2.54 2.81
C ASP A 284 20.68 -2.60 4.00
N ASN A 285 20.97 -3.48 4.97
CA ASN A 285 20.22 -3.60 6.23
C ASN A 285 18.69 -3.77 6.03
N PRO A 286 18.25 -4.91 5.47
CA PRO A 286 16.83 -5.17 5.25
C PRO A 286 16.06 -5.24 6.58
N LEU A 287 14.90 -4.58 6.64
CA LEU A 287 13.98 -4.73 7.75
C LEU A 287 13.19 -6.06 7.63
N PRO A 288 12.71 -6.66 8.74
CA PRO A 288 11.80 -7.79 8.68
C PRO A 288 10.58 -7.47 7.79
N ARG A 289 10.26 -8.32 6.82
CA ARG A 289 9.19 -8.10 5.84
C ARG A 289 7.83 -7.86 6.48
N PHE A 290 7.53 -8.56 7.56
CA PHE A 290 6.23 -8.50 8.23
C PHE A 290 6.35 -7.86 9.60
N GLN A 291 5.26 -7.22 10.03
CA GLN A 291 5.07 -6.76 11.40
C GLN A 291 3.79 -7.37 11.94
N LEU A 292 3.84 -7.87 13.17
CA LEU A 292 2.73 -8.43 13.93
C LEU A 292 2.63 -7.68 15.25
N SER A 293 1.52 -6.97 15.47
CA SER A 293 1.24 -6.27 16.72
C SER A 293 -0.03 -6.83 17.35
N ILE A 294 0.08 -7.32 18.58
CA ILE A 294 -1.02 -7.95 19.32
C ILE A 294 -1.36 -7.10 20.54
N GLU A 295 -2.58 -6.59 20.58
CA GLU A 295 -3.15 -5.95 21.76
C GLU A 295 -3.99 -6.95 22.54
N THR A 296 -3.70 -7.11 23.82
CA THR A 296 -4.36 -8.08 24.70
C THR A 296 -5.28 -7.40 25.71
N SER A 297 -6.38 -8.07 26.05
CA SER A 297 -7.32 -7.71 27.12
C SER A 297 -7.59 -8.95 27.98
N PRO A 298 -6.78 -9.19 29.04
CA PRO A 298 -6.83 -10.42 29.84
C PRO A 298 -8.18 -10.69 30.52
N LYS A 299 -8.99 -9.65 30.74
CA LYS A 299 -10.33 -9.78 31.35
C LYS A 299 -11.35 -10.40 30.40
N ARG A 300 -11.08 -10.46 29.09
CA ARG A 300 -12.01 -10.96 28.07
C ARG A 300 -12.15 -12.48 28.08
N ALA A 301 -11.06 -13.22 28.34
CA ALA A 301 -11.08 -14.67 28.46
C ALA A 301 -12.02 -15.19 29.57
N LYS A 302 -12.25 -14.40 30.63
CA LYS A 302 -13.11 -14.77 31.77
C LYS A 302 -14.59 -14.45 31.57
N ARG A 303 -14.98 -13.65 30.56
CA ARG A 303 -16.32 -13.09 30.44
C ARG A 303 -17.31 -13.97 29.65
N ASP A 304 -16.82 -14.77 28.70
CA ASP A 304 -17.66 -15.46 27.69
C ASP A 304 -17.62 -17.00 27.81
N SER A 305 -17.87 -17.56 29.00
CA SER A 305 -18.05 -19.02 29.16
C SER A 305 -19.45 -19.52 28.75
N SER A 306 -20.29 -18.67 28.15
CA SER A 306 -21.65 -19.03 27.77
C SER A 306 -22.05 -18.36 26.46
N TYR A 307 -22.24 -19.17 25.41
CA TYR A 307 -22.82 -18.89 24.09
C TYR A 307 -21.87 -18.38 22.98
N TYR A 308 -21.40 -19.31 22.15
CA TYR A 308 -21.23 -19.07 20.71
C TYR A 308 -21.65 -20.31 19.91
N VAL A 309 -22.73 -20.16 19.14
CA VAL A 309 -23.09 -21.07 18.05
C VAL A 309 -22.37 -20.54 16.81
N PHE A 310 -21.36 -21.25 16.31
CA PHE A 310 -20.84 -21.00 14.97
C PHE A 310 -21.90 -21.46 13.97
N SER A 311 -22.63 -20.51 13.39
CA SER A 311 -23.42 -20.73 12.18
C SER A 311 -22.75 -19.98 11.04
N PRO A 312 -22.45 -20.63 9.89
CA PRO A 312 -21.86 -19.97 8.73
C PRO A 312 -22.79 -18.97 8.03
N PHE A 313 -23.94 -18.64 8.62
CA PHE A 313 -24.98 -17.77 8.04
C PHE A 313 -25.32 -16.53 8.88
N TYR A 314 -24.60 -16.23 9.97
CA TYR A 314 -24.95 -15.09 10.83
C TYR A 314 -24.03 -13.89 10.66
N THR A 315 -24.49 -12.91 9.87
CA THR A 315 -24.06 -11.51 9.93
C THR A 315 -24.92 -10.79 10.97
N GLY A 316 -24.38 -10.51 12.14
CA GLY A 316 -25.05 -9.70 13.15
C GLY A 316 -24.04 -9.07 14.09
N ASP A 317 -23.97 -7.74 14.04
CA ASP A 317 -23.19 -6.90 14.96
C ASP A 317 -23.58 -7.16 16.43
N PHE A 318 -22.58 -7.17 17.31
CA PHE A 318 -22.73 -7.08 18.76
C PHE A 318 -21.84 -5.98 19.33
#